data_AF-A0A1Q8Y8Z1-F1
#
_entry.id   AF-A0A1Q8Y8Z1-F1
#
_cell.length_a   1.000
_cell.length_b   1.000
_cell.length_c   1.000
_cell.angle_alpha   90.00
_cell.angle_beta   90.00
_cell.angle_gamma   90.00
#
_symmetry.space_group_name_H-M   'P 1'
#
loop_
_entity.id
_entity.type
_entity.pdbx_description
1 polymer ?
#
loop_
_entity_poly.entity_id
_entity_poly.type
_entity_poly.pdbx_seq_one_letter_code
_entity_poly.pdbx_strand_id
1 'polypeptide(L)'
;MRIETNTAKVFTIFDAPKLDPINVVMMDYGGGAGRLIVACYGDSWTGYWGAMGTTLEDFVCSGEADYIAGKMEPQLGKRTKSKAAYLLRIVEAVREALRFNAEMTAAVRVDCPVFGLKGEK
;
A
#
# COMPACT_ATOMS: atom_id res chain seq x y z
N MET A 1 -0.70 -19.66 -23.89
CA MET A 1 -0.10 -18.67 -22.97
C MET A 1 -0.60 -17.29 -23.42
N ARG A 2 -1.31 -16.56 -22.55
CA ARG A 2 -1.77 -15.19 -22.81
C ARG A 2 -1.16 -14.29 -21.74
N ILE A 3 -0.62 -13.14 -22.15
CA ILE A 3 0.06 -12.20 -21.26
C ILE A 3 -0.76 -10.92 -21.25
N GLU A 4 -1.05 -10.41 -20.05
CA GLU A 4 -1.72 -9.13 -19.84
C GLU A 4 -0.84 -8.27 -18.92
N THR A 5 -0.62 -7.03 -19.33
CA THR A 5 0.20 -6.07 -18.59
C THR A 5 -0.72 -5.12 -17.84
N ASN A 6 -0.57 -5.07 -16.52
CA ASN A 6 -1.30 -4.15 -15.65
C ASN A 6 -0.33 -3.16 -14.99
N THR A 7 -0.80 -1.95 -14.77
CA THR A 7 -0.05 -0.93 -14.04
C THR A 7 -0.11 -1.24 -12.54
N ALA A 8 1.04 -1.17 -11.88
CA ALA A 8 1.15 -1.31 -10.44
C ALA A 8 1.82 -0.07 -9.83
N LYS A 9 1.31 0.41 -8.70
CA LYS A 9 2.00 1.38 -7.85
C LYS A 9 2.89 0.61 -6.89
N VAL A 10 4.18 0.90 -6.92
CA VAL A 10 5.19 0.24 -6.09
C VAL A 10 5.90 1.32 -5.30
N PHE A 11 5.95 1.16 -3.98
CA PHE A 11 6.67 2.08 -3.10
C PHE A 11 7.15 1.35 -1.85
N THR A 12 8.12 1.96 -1.18
CA THR A 12 8.69 1.45 0.07
C THR A 12 8.46 2.47 1.17
N ILE A 13 7.99 2.00 2.32
CA ILE A 13 7.81 2.81 3.52
C ILE A 13 9.02 2.57 4.42
N PHE A 14 9.72 3.65 4.75
CA PHE A 14 10.82 3.66 5.70
C PHE A 14 10.37 4.26 7.03
N ASP A 15 11.13 3.98 8.09
CA ASP A 15 10.98 4.61 9.41
C ASP A 15 9.64 4.35 10.15
N ALA A 16 8.90 3.30 9.75
CA ALA A 16 7.74 2.86 10.50
C ALA A 16 8.15 2.31 11.89
N PRO A 17 7.51 2.74 12.99
CA PRO A 17 8.00 2.44 14.34
C PRO A 17 7.95 0.94 14.65
N LYS A 18 9.13 0.37 14.97
CA LYS A 18 9.36 -1.05 15.27
C LYS A 18 8.93 -2.00 14.14
N LEU A 19 9.03 -1.55 12.88
CA LEU A 19 8.84 -2.36 11.68
C LEU A 19 10.06 -2.20 10.78
N ASP A 20 10.40 -3.27 10.06
CA ASP A 20 11.36 -3.21 8.96
C ASP A 20 10.75 -2.48 7.76
N PRO A 21 11.57 -2.00 6.80
CA PRO A 21 11.09 -1.35 5.59
C PRO A 21 9.99 -2.18 4.90
N ILE A 22 8.87 -1.53 4.62
CA ILE A 22 7.68 -2.20 4.10
C ILE A 22 7.61 -1.94 2.60
N ASN A 23 7.71 -3.00 1.80
CA ASN A 23 7.51 -2.92 0.36
C ASN A 23 6.04 -3.13 0.03
N VAL A 24 5.43 -2.16 -0.64
CA VAL A 24 4.02 -2.16 -0.98
C VAL A 24 3.87 -2.18 -2.49
N VAL A 25 3.07 -3.11 -2.98
CA VAL A 25 2.67 -3.21 -4.39
C VAL A 25 1.15 -3.18 -4.46
N MET A 26 0.62 -2.17 -5.15
CA MET A 26 -0.81 -1.96 -5.34
C MET A 26 -1.14 -2.12 -6.82
N MET A 27 -2.01 -3.07 -7.14
CA MET A 27 -2.51 -3.30 -8.49
C MET A 27 -4.02 -3.03 -8.51
N ASP A 28 -4.42 -2.02 -9.27
CA ASP A 28 -5.84 -1.76 -9.56
C ASP A 28 -6.16 -2.38 -10.92
N TYR A 29 -7.13 -3.29 -10.94
CA TYR A 29 -7.55 -4.00 -12.16
C TYR A 29 -8.77 -3.32 -12.83
N GLY A 30 -9.27 -2.22 -12.27
CA GLY A 30 -10.51 -1.59 -12.72
C GLY A 30 -11.75 -2.37 -12.30
N GLY A 31 -12.93 -1.76 -12.49
CA GLY A 31 -14.21 -2.37 -12.11
C GLY A 31 -14.38 -2.61 -10.61
N GLY A 32 -13.58 -1.94 -9.78
CA GLY A 32 -13.54 -2.15 -8.33
C GLY A 32 -12.80 -3.42 -7.91
N ALA A 33 -11.97 -4.01 -8.77
CA ALA A 33 -11.11 -5.15 -8.41
C ALA A 33 -9.67 -4.70 -8.20
N GLY A 34 -9.01 -5.22 -7.17
CA GLY A 34 -7.63 -4.85 -6.86
C GLY A 34 -6.90 -5.86 -6.00
N ARG A 35 -5.58 -5.74 -6.01
CA ARG A 35 -4.65 -6.58 -5.23
C ARG A 35 -3.61 -5.71 -4.54
N LEU A 36 -3.49 -5.92 -3.24
CA LEU A 36 -2.46 -5.33 -2.39
C LEU A 36 -1.47 -6.42 -2.00
N ILE A 37 -0.19 -6.22 -2.26
CA ILE A 37 0.88 -7.07 -1.74
C ILE A 37 1.71 -6.21 -0.81
N VAL A 38 1.95 -6.71 0.40
CA VAL A 38 2.79 -6.07 1.39
C VAL A 38 3.87 -7.04 1.80
N ALA A 39 5.13 -6.63 1.74
CA ALA A 39 6.27 -7.43 2.17
C ALA A 39 7.07 -6.70 3.24
N CYS A 40 7.42 -7.42 4.30
CA CYS A 40 8.17 -6.90 5.44
C CYS A 40 8.98 -8.04 6.07
N TYR A 41 10.26 -7.79 6.38
CA TYR A 41 11.19 -8.76 6.98
C TYR A 41 11.19 -10.15 6.32
N GLY A 42 11.25 -10.21 4.99
CA GLY A 42 11.30 -11.47 4.23
C GLY A 42 9.96 -12.22 4.12
N ASP A 43 8.94 -11.81 4.86
CA ASP A 43 7.56 -12.31 4.72
C ASP A 43 6.77 -11.41 3.76
N SER A 44 5.75 -11.98 3.11
CA SER A 44 4.84 -11.22 2.26
C SER A 44 3.40 -11.71 2.38
N TRP A 45 2.47 -10.75 2.27
CA TRP A 45 1.04 -10.97 2.39
C TRP A 45 0.32 -10.31 1.23
N THR A 46 -0.64 -11.04 0.66
CA THR A 46 -1.40 -10.61 -0.51
C THR A 46 -2.89 -10.55 -0.19
N GLY A 47 -3.48 -9.37 -0.26
CA GLY A 47 -4.93 -9.17 -0.23
C GLY A 47 -5.46 -9.06 -1.65
N TYR A 48 -6.53 -9.79 -1.98
CA TYR A 48 -7.28 -9.61 -3.22
C TYR A 48 -8.75 -9.34 -2.92
N TRP A 49 -9.30 -8.36 -3.63
CA TRP A 49 -10.70 -7.98 -3.57
C TRP A 49 -11.24 -7.85 -4.99
N GLY A 50 -12.28 -8.61 -5.31
CA GLY A 50 -12.93 -8.58 -6.63
C GLY A 50 -14.10 -7.58 -6.73
N ALA A 51 -14.52 -6.98 -5.61
CA ALA A 51 -15.67 -6.08 -5.54
C ALA A 51 -15.50 -5.05 -4.40
N MET A 52 -14.52 -4.15 -4.56
CA MET A 52 -14.29 -3.02 -3.66
C MET A 52 -15.24 -1.85 -3.94
N GLY A 53 -15.74 -1.72 -5.17
CA GLY A 53 -16.60 -0.62 -5.61
C GLY A 53 -15.88 0.73 -5.81
N THR A 54 -14.64 0.86 -5.34
CA THR A 54 -13.78 2.05 -5.50
C THR A 54 -12.35 1.64 -5.90
N THR A 55 -11.45 2.62 -6.03
CA THR A 55 -10.02 2.39 -6.30
C THR A 55 -9.35 1.66 -5.14
N LEU A 56 -8.29 0.90 -5.42
CA LEU A 56 -7.58 0.18 -4.35
C LEU A 56 -6.98 1.14 -3.30
N GLU A 57 -6.52 2.33 -3.72
CA GLU A 57 -5.98 3.34 -2.80
C GLU A 57 -7.05 3.89 -1.85
N ASP A 58 -8.20 4.29 -2.38
CA ASP A 58 -9.29 4.81 -1.55
C ASP A 58 -9.83 3.72 -0.63
N PHE A 59 -9.91 2.49 -1.12
CA PHE A 59 -10.34 1.34 -0.32
C PHE A 59 -9.40 1.09 0.86
N VAL A 60 -8.08 1.08 0.66
CA VAL A 60 -7.10 0.86 1.73
C VAL A 60 -7.03 2.07 2.67
N CYS A 61 -7.19 3.28 2.15
CA CYS A 61 -7.18 4.51 2.95
C CYS A 61 -8.41 4.61 3.88
N SER A 62 -9.60 4.33 3.35
CA SER A 62 -10.88 4.41 4.06
C SER A 62 -11.24 3.16 4.87
N GLY A 63 -10.71 1.99 4.48
CA GLY A 63 -11.01 0.71 5.10
C GLY A 63 -10.44 0.54 6.51
N GLU A 64 -11.05 -0.37 7.26
CA GLU A 64 -10.57 -0.78 8.58
C GLU A 64 -9.32 -1.65 8.45
N ALA A 65 -8.27 -1.32 9.20
CA ALA A 65 -7.01 -2.05 9.17
C ALA A 65 -7.20 -3.52 9.58
N ASP A 66 -8.06 -3.80 10.57
CA ASP A 66 -8.40 -5.15 11.01
C ASP A 66 -9.04 -5.99 9.88
N TYR A 67 -9.92 -5.40 9.07
CA TYR A 67 -10.54 -6.12 7.95
C TYR A 67 -9.50 -6.48 6.88
N ILE A 68 -8.64 -5.51 6.53
CA ILE A 68 -7.60 -5.70 5.52
C ILE A 68 -6.57 -6.75 6.00
N ALA A 69 -6.09 -6.62 7.23
CA ALA A 69 -5.18 -7.57 7.86
C ALA A 69 -5.84 -8.96 7.98
N GLY A 70 -7.10 -9.02 8.40
CA GLY A 70 -7.89 -10.25 8.51
C GLY A 70 -8.00 -11.02 7.19
N LYS A 71 -8.06 -10.31 6.05
CA LYS A 71 -8.07 -10.95 4.73
C LYS A 71 -6.74 -11.62 4.38
N MET A 72 -5.64 -11.12 4.95
CA MET A 72 -4.28 -11.58 4.75
C MET A 72 -3.82 -12.62 5.79
N GLU A 73 -4.47 -12.67 6.96
CA GLU A 73 -4.15 -13.61 8.05
C GLU A 73 -4.07 -15.09 7.66
N PRO A 74 -4.89 -15.63 6.73
CA PRO A 74 -4.77 -17.03 6.31
C PRO A 74 -3.39 -17.40 5.75
N GLN A 75 -2.58 -16.42 5.34
CA GLN A 75 -1.23 -16.62 4.80
C GLN A 75 -0.15 -16.67 5.89
N LEU A 76 -0.49 -16.44 7.16
CA LEU A 76 0.46 -16.48 8.28
C LEU A 76 0.97 -17.89 8.63
N GLY A 77 0.46 -18.93 7.95
CA GLY A 77 0.69 -20.33 8.26
C GLY A 77 0.06 -20.68 9.60
N LYS A 78 0.86 -20.67 10.67
CA LYS A 78 0.35 -20.80 12.05
C LYS A 78 -0.11 -19.43 12.55
N ARG A 79 -1.42 -19.22 12.59
CA ARG A 79 -2.01 -18.00 13.16
C ARG A 79 -1.68 -17.94 14.67
N THR A 80 -0.90 -16.94 15.05
CA THR A 80 -0.66 -16.57 16.45
C THR A 80 -1.13 -15.13 16.67
N LYS A 81 -1.48 -14.79 17.91
CA LYS A 81 -1.85 -13.41 18.27
C LYS A 81 -0.75 -12.41 17.92
N SER A 82 0.52 -12.79 18.10
CA SER A 82 1.68 -11.95 17.77
C SER A 82 1.80 -11.68 16.27
N LYS A 83 1.62 -12.70 15.43
CA LYS A 83 1.68 -12.56 13.98
C LYS A 83 0.51 -11.74 13.42
N ALA A 84 -0.69 -11.94 13.95
CA ALA A 84 -1.86 -11.13 13.60
C ALA A 84 -1.64 -9.66 13.98
N ALA A 85 -1.14 -9.39 15.19
CA ALA A 85 -0.81 -8.03 15.63
C ALA A 85 0.31 -7.39 14.78
N TYR A 86 1.29 -8.18 14.34
CA TYR A 86 2.35 -7.70 13.45
C TYR A 86 1.79 -7.26 12.09
N LEU A 87 0.95 -8.09 11.49
CA LEU A 87 0.29 -7.79 10.22
C LEU A 87 -0.63 -6.56 10.32
N LEU A 88 -1.37 -6.43 11.42
CA LEU A 88 -2.20 -5.25 11.68
C LEU A 88 -1.37 -3.97 11.67
N ARG A 89 -0.24 -3.96 12.37
CA ARG A 89 0.67 -2.80 12.43
C ARG A 89 1.25 -2.44 11.07
N ILE A 90 1.57 -3.45 10.25
CA ILE A 90 2.01 -3.24 8.87
C ILE A 90 0.90 -2.55 8.07
N VAL A 91 -0.33 -3.04 8.15
CA VAL A 91 -1.48 -2.47 7.43
C VAL A 91 -1.78 -1.04 7.90
N GLU A 92 -1.68 -0.77 9.20
CA GLU A 92 -1.80 0.58 9.76
C GLU A 92 -0.75 1.52 9.18
N ALA A 93 0.52 1.10 9.15
CA ALA A 93 1.60 1.89 8.55
C ALA A 93 1.37 2.17 7.06
N VAL A 94 0.87 1.18 6.30
CA VAL A 94 0.50 1.37 4.89
C VAL A 94 -0.61 2.40 4.74
N ARG A 95 -1.64 2.33 5.58
CA ARG A 95 -2.77 3.27 5.54
C ARG A 95 -2.34 4.70 5.90
N GLU A 96 -1.48 4.87 6.90
CA GLU A 96 -0.91 6.17 7.27
C GLU A 96 -0.03 6.73 6.14
N ALA A 97 0.82 5.90 5.53
CA ALA A 97 1.66 6.31 4.41
C ALA A 97 0.83 6.77 3.20
N LEU A 98 -0.26 6.06 2.88
CA LEU A 98 -1.18 6.46 1.80
C LEU A 98 -1.90 7.78 2.10
N ARG A 99 -2.29 8.02 3.35
CA ARG A 99 -2.88 9.31 3.77
C ARG A 99 -1.89 10.45 3.62
N PHE A 100 -0.68 10.27 4.14
CA PHE A 100 0.38 11.26 4.02
C PHE A 100 0.72 11.55 2.55
N ASN A 101 0.77 10.52 1.71
CA ASN A 101 1.01 10.71 0.28
C ASN A 101 -0.15 11.43 -0.44
N ALA A 102 -1.40 11.16 -0.05
CA ALA A 102 -2.56 11.87 -0.58
C ALA A 102 -2.54 13.36 -0.19
N GLU A 103 -2.21 13.68 1.06
CA GLU A 103 -2.03 15.05 1.55
C GLU A 103 -0.87 15.76 0.87
N MET A 104 0.26 15.06 0.68
CA MET A 104 1.43 15.61 0.01
C MET A 104 1.19 15.83 -1.49
N THR A 105 0.44 14.95 -2.15
CA THR A 105 0.00 15.13 -3.55
C THR A 105 -0.97 16.30 -3.68
N ALA A 106 -1.83 16.53 -2.69
CA ALA A 106 -2.70 17.71 -2.64
C ALA A 106 -1.92 19.00 -2.38
N ALA A 107 -0.90 18.97 -1.52
CA ALA A 107 -0.04 20.11 -1.20
C ALA A 107 0.93 20.49 -2.33
N VAL A 108 1.47 19.50 -3.07
CA VAL A 108 2.36 19.75 -4.24
C VAL A 108 1.66 20.51 -5.37
N ARG A 109 0.31 20.55 -5.40
CA ARG A 109 -0.43 21.39 -6.35
C ARG A 109 -0.39 22.89 -6.03
N VAL A 110 0.02 23.29 -4.82
CA VAL A 110 -0.01 24.70 -4.37
C VAL A 110 1.38 25.34 -4.34
N ASP A 111 2.45 24.56 -4.11
CA ASP A 111 3.82 25.08 -3.95
C ASP A 111 4.85 24.35 -4.83
N CYS A 112 4.61 24.26 -6.14
CA CYS A 112 5.65 23.84 -7.07
C CYS A 112 6.26 25.07 -7.77
N PRO A 113 7.33 25.69 -7.23
CA PRO A 113 8.21 26.49 -8.06
C PRO A 113 8.94 25.51 -8.99
N VAL A 114 8.65 25.62 -10.28
CA VAL A 114 9.37 24.93 -11.36
C VAL A 114 10.86 24.99 -11.05
N PHE A 115 11.45 23.82 -10.78
CA PHE A 115 12.87 23.65 -10.53
C PHE A 115 13.64 24.34 -11.67
N GLY A 116 14.29 25.45 -11.34
CA GLY A 116 14.96 26.30 -12.30
C GLY A 116 16.10 25.57 -12.97
N LEU A 117 15.88 25.12 -14.21
CA LEU A 117 16.96 24.82 -15.15
C LEU A 117 17.46 26.16 -15.71
N LYS A 118 18.29 26.86 -14.93
CA LYS A 118 19.21 27.85 -15.51
C LYS A 118 20.39 27.08 -16.06
N GLY A 119 20.56 27.15 -17.38
CA GLY A 119 21.75 26.66 -18.06
C GLY A 119 23.01 27.41 -17.62
N GLU A 120 24.03 26.64 -17.30
CA GLU A 120 25.45 26.96 -17.43
C GLU A 120 25.94 25.98 -18.53
N LYS A 121 26.62 26.35 -19.62
CA LYS A 121 27.40 27.52 -20.00
C LYS A 121 27.23 27.77 -21.50
#